data_AF-A0A8B7DQ60-F1
#
_entry.id   AF-A0A8B7DQ60-F1
#
_cell.length_a   1.000
_cell.length_b   1.000
_cell.length_c   1.000
_cell.angle_alpha   90.00
_cell.angle_beta   90.00
_cell.angle_gamma   90.00
#
_symmetry.space_group_name_H-M   'P 1'
#
loop_
_entity.id
_entity.type
_entity.pdbx_description
1 polymer ?
#
loop_
_entity_poly.entity_id
_entity_poly.type
_entity_poly.pdbx_seq_one_letter_code
_entity_poly.pdbx_strand_id
1 'polypeptide(L)'
;MALNDPHVESDEESSSSDDEDEVNKKIQKLILEAEVNPFQYDKHVELITALRQSGDLDQLRTARENMANVYPLSESMWLEWFSDELPLAILQEHKEYLLEKFDLAVKDYTSVKLWHEYCQFVMNNIESPSDIERARSVFERAITAVGLNVAEGSLIWDGYREFEMAILDSYQQLHESGDTIGMEAKVDMQIDRIQSLFKRQLSVPLLVDFYANGISVVVDFYADGTSVVVDFYANGTSVVVDFYANGACVEFNELWYLLIAFFEIKPVIPFEHFSICWKSISGKTL
;
A
#
# COMPACT_ATOMS: atom_id res chain seq x y z
N MET A 1 12.44 52.64 54.92
CA MET A 1 12.22 51.34 54.24
C MET A 1 12.90 51.46 52.90
N ALA A 2 14.18 51.08 52.80
CA ALA A 2 14.65 49.71 52.52
C ALA A 2 14.13 49.26 51.13
N LEU A 3 14.94 49.44 50.08
CA LEU A 3 15.82 48.40 49.50
C LEU A 3 15.04 47.14 49.09
N ASN A 4 14.85 46.96 47.78
CA ASN A 4 15.37 45.78 47.08
C ASN A 4 15.10 45.88 45.58
N ASP A 5 16.21 46.06 44.88
CA ASP A 5 16.43 45.71 43.48
C ASP A 5 16.66 44.19 43.42
N PRO A 6 15.95 43.41 42.59
CA PRO A 6 16.39 42.08 42.22
C PRO A 6 17.23 42.21 40.94
N HIS A 7 18.54 42.29 41.16
CA HIS A 7 19.56 41.89 40.21
C HIS A 7 19.25 40.47 39.74
N VAL A 8 18.79 40.32 38.50
CA VAL A 8 18.79 39.03 37.81
C VAL A 8 20.01 39.08 36.89
N GLU A 9 21.13 38.59 37.41
CA GLU A 9 22.17 37.97 36.58
C GLU A 9 21.53 36.76 35.89
N SER A 10 21.57 36.73 34.57
CA SER A 10 21.36 35.52 33.79
C SER A 10 22.18 35.64 32.52
N ASP A 11 23.45 35.27 32.70
CA ASP A 11 24.35 34.54 31.81
C ASP A 11 24.16 34.75 30.30
N GLU A 12 25.08 35.56 29.74
CA GLU A 12 25.40 35.60 28.33
C GLU A 12 26.00 34.25 27.91
N GLU A 13 25.20 33.37 27.30
CA GLU A 13 25.73 32.30 26.46
C GLU A 13 26.11 32.89 25.08
N SER A 14 27.34 33.42 25.00
CA SER A 14 27.97 33.84 23.75
C SER A 14 29.20 32.95 23.51
N SER A 15 29.00 31.81 22.86
CA SER A 15 30.10 30.89 22.48
C SER A 15 29.74 30.00 21.27
N SER A 16 29.25 30.59 20.18
CA SER A 16 28.91 29.85 18.94
C SER A 16 29.51 30.43 17.65
N SER A 17 30.09 31.64 17.67
CA SER A 17 30.55 32.29 16.43
C SER A 17 31.86 31.72 15.88
N ASP A 18 32.79 31.34 16.75
CA ASP A 18 34.12 30.92 16.33
C ASP A 18 34.11 29.54 15.63
N ASP A 19 33.18 28.65 16.02
CA ASP A 19 33.05 27.33 15.43
C ASP A 19 32.40 27.37 14.03
N GLU A 20 31.40 28.24 13.82
CA GLU A 20 30.76 28.45 12.50
C GLU A 20 31.75 28.99 11.46
N ASP A 21 32.63 29.91 11.88
CA ASP A 21 33.65 30.48 11.00
C ASP A 21 34.73 29.47 10.59
N GLU A 22 35.12 28.55 11.48
CA GLU A 22 36.06 27.48 11.15
C GLU A 22 35.45 26.43 10.21
N VAL A 23 34.17 26.10 10.38
CA VAL A 23 33.43 25.22 9.46
C VAL A 23 33.34 25.83 8.06
N ASN A 24 33.00 27.12 7.97
CA ASN A 24 32.91 27.84 6.70
C ASN A 24 34.26 27.91 5.96
N LYS A 25 35.37 28.16 6.67
CA LYS A 25 36.73 28.12 6.07
C LYS A 25 37.06 26.73 5.54
N LYS A 26 36.71 25.67 6.27
CA LYS A 26 36.92 24.29 5.84
C LYS A 26 36.12 23.96 4.58
N ILE A 27 34.86 24.39 4.50
CA ILE A 27 34.00 24.21 3.32
C ILE A 27 34.63 24.90 2.09
N GLN A 28 35.05 26.16 2.21
CA GLN A 28 35.70 26.88 1.09
C GLN A 28 36.95 26.16 0.58
N LYS A 29 37.77 25.63 1.49
CA LYS A 29 38.94 24.84 1.11
C LYS A 29 38.54 23.56 0.35
N LEU A 30 37.53 22.85 0.82
CA LEU A 30 37.04 21.63 0.17
C LEU A 30 36.43 21.89 -1.21
N ILE A 31 35.73 23.03 -1.39
CA ILE A 31 35.21 23.46 -2.70
C ILE A 31 36.38 23.63 -3.69
N LEU A 32 37.42 24.36 -3.30
CA LEU A 32 38.61 24.57 -4.14
C LEU A 32 39.32 23.24 -4.47
N GLU A 33 39.44 22.34 -3.49
CA GLU A 33 40.04 21.02 -3.72
C GLU A 33 39.22 20.16 -4.70
N ALA A 34 37.89 20.22 -4.62
CA ALA A 34 36.98 19.53 -5.53
C ALA A 34 36.99 20.13 -6.95
N GLU A 35 37.15 21.45 -7.08
CA GLU A 35 37.31 22.12 -8.38
C GLU A 35 38.65 21.77 -9.05
N VAL A 36 39.73 21.73 -8.26
CA VAL A 36 41.07 21.38 -8.77
C VAL A 36 41.14 19.89 -9.12
N ASN A 37 40.47 19.02 -8.37
CA ASN A 37 40.46 17.58 -8.60
C ASN A 37 39.03 17.00 -8.69
N PRO A 38 38.32 17.20 -9.82
CA PRO A 38 36.92 16.77 -9.97
C PRO A 38 36.68 15.27 -9.81
N PHE A 39 37.72 14.44 -10.01
CA PHE A 39 37.63 12.99 -9.96
C PHE A 39 38.00 12.36 -8.60
N GLN A 40 38.13 13.16 -7.54
CA GLN A 40 38.38 12.63 -6.19
C GLN A 40 37.06 12.41 -5.45
N TYR A 41 36.61 11.16 -5.41
CA TYR A 41 35.36 10.76 -4.75
C TYR A 41 35.30 11.16 -3.27
N ASP A 42 36.33 10.82 -2.49
CA ASP A 42 36.35 11.07 -1.03
C ASP A 42 36.19 12.56 -0.70
N LYS A 43 36.74 13.44 -1.56
CA LYS A 43 36.65 14.89 -1.40
C LYS A 43 35.23 15.43 -1.61
N HIS A 44 34.51 14.89 -2.58
CA HIS A 44 33.09 15.23 -2.77
C HIS A 44 32.26 14.77 -1.58
N VAL A 45 32.52 13.58 -1.04
CA VAL A 45 31.80 13.07 0.14
C VAL A 45 32.09 13.92 1.39
N GLU A 46 33.36 14.26 1.63
CA GLU A 46 33.75 15.16 2.72
C GLU A 46 33.08 16.54 2.59
N LEU A 47 33.03 17.09 1.37
CA LEU A 47 32.40 18.38 1.07
C LEU A 47 30.89 18.34 1.34
N ILE A 48 30.18 17.35 0.81
CA ILE A 48 28.73 17.18 0.99
C ILE A 48 28.41 17.00 2.48
N THR A 49 29.22 16.23 3.21
CA THR A 49 29.04 16.02 4.66
C THR A 49 29.20 17.33 5.44
N ALA A 50 30.24 18.11 5.12
CA ALA A 50 30.47 19.40 5.77
C ALA A 50 29.36 20.42 5.45
N LEU A 51 28.91 20.50 4.19
CA LEU A 51 27.80 21.37 3.77
C LEU A 51 26.48 21.00 4.43
N ARG A 52 26.22 19.70 4.62
CA ARG A 52 25.02 19.23 5.34
C ARG A 52 25.05 19.64 6.81
N GLN A 53 26.23 19.64 7.44
CA GLN A 53 26.40 20.08 8.82
C GLN A 53 26.26 21.60 8.99
N SER A 54 26.65 22.40 7.99
CA SER A 54 26.48 23.86 8.04
C SER A 54 25.05 24.32 7.76
N GLY A 55 24.21 23.46 7.16
CA GLY A 55 22.82 23.79 6.84
C GLY A 55 22.65 24.69 5.60
N ASP A 56 23.72 24.93 4.83
CA ASP A 56 23.64 25.66 3.56
C ASP A 56 23.13 24.73 2.44
N LEU A 57 21.80 24.68 2.30
CA LEU A 57 21.12 23.77 1.37
C LEU A 57 21.39 24.10 -0.10
N ASP A 58 21.63 25.36 -0.45
CA ASP A 58 21.87 25.76 -1.84
C ASP A 58 23.26 25.34 -2.31
N GLN A 59 24.29 25.54 -1.48
CA GLN A 59 25.62 25.03 -1.76
C GLN A 59 25.64 23.48 -1.73
N LEU A 60 24.91 22.87 -0.79
CA LEU A 60 24.78 21.42 -0.71
C LEU A 60 24.18 20.83 -2.00
N ARG A 61 23.11 21.44 -2.52
CA ARG A 61 22.49 21.04 -3.80
C ARG A 61 23.49 21.12 -4.95
N THR A 62 24.21 22.23 -5.06
CA THR A 62 25.23 22.43 -6.09
C THR A 62 26.35 21.38 -6.00
N ALA A 63 26.84 21.11 -4.79
CA ALA A 63 27.88 20.10 -4.58
C ALA A 63 27.42 18.69 -4.96
N ARG A 64 26.19 18.32 -4.60
CA ARG A 64 25.59 17.02 -4.96
C ARG A 64 25.40 16.87 -6.46
N GLU A 65 24.97 17.92 -7.16
CA GLU A 65 24.84 17.92 -8.62
C GLU A 65 26.19 17.78 -9.32
N ASN A 66 27.20 18.50 -8.84
CA ASN A 66 28.56 18.35 -9.35
C ASN A 66 29.07 16.92 -9.20
N MET A 67 28.81 16.28 -8.05
CA MET A 67 29.17 14.89 -7.83
C MET A 67 28.38 13.93 -8.74
N ALA A 68 27.06 14.11 -8.87
CA ALA A 68 26.20 13.27 -9.71
C ALA A 68 26.55 13.35 -11.21
N ASN A 69 27.06 14.50 -11.66
CA ASN A 69 27.51 14.66 -13.05
C ASN A 69 28.78 13.86 -13.36
N VAL A 70 29.60 13.54 -12.34
CA VAL A 70 30.85 12.79 -12.50
C VAL A 70 30.66 11.31 -12.17
N TYR A 71 29.80 10.98 -11.20
CA TYR A 71 29.62 9.63 -10.67
C TYR A 71 28.14 9.26 -10.49
N PRO A 72 27.75 8.01 -10.82
CA PRO A 72 26.50 7.45 -10.33
C PRO A 72 26.50 7.44 -8.80
N LEU A 73 25.44 7.96 -8.18
CA LEU A 73 25.36 8.02 -6.72
C LEU A 73 24.79 6.71 -6.16
N SER A 74 25.25 6.35 -4.96
CA SER A 74 24.74 5.18 -4.24
C SER A 74 23.32 5.42 -3.72
N GLU A 75 22.62 4.33 -3.38
CA GLU A 75 21.29 4.38 -2.77
C GLU A 75 21.22 5.30 -1.55
N SER A 76 22.17 5.19 -0.61
CA SER A 76 22.17 6.02 0.60
C SER A 76 22.35 7.50 0.30
N MET A 77 23.19 7.84 -0.68
CA MET A 77 23.42 9.23 -1.08
C MET A 77 22.17 9.85 -1.71
N TRP A 78 21.47 9.09 -2.55
CA TRP A 78 20.21 9.52 -3.14
C TRP A 78 19.13 9.70 -2.07
N LEU A 79 18.96 8.73 -1.17
CA LEU A 79 17.99 8.83 -0.07
C LEU A 79 18.28 10.00 0.87
N GLU A 80 19.55 10.26 1.19
CA GLU A 80 19.93 11.45 1.96
C GLU A 80 19.59 12.75 1.24
N TRP A 81 19.81 12.81 -0.08
CA TRP A 81 19.43 13.97 -0.87
C TRP A 81 17.91 14.19 -0.83
N PHE A 82 17.13 13.15 -1.10
CA PHE A 82 15.67 13.26 -1.06
C PHE A 82 15.16 13.62 0.33
N SER A 83 15.76 13.09 1.40
CA SER A 83 15.38 13.44 2.78
C SER A 83 15.52 14.93 3.08
N ASP A 84 16.50 15.61 2.46
CA ASP A 84 16.72 17.04 2.67
C ASP A 84 15.82 17.91 1.78
N GLU A 85 15.51 17.47 0.55
CA GLU A 85 14.77 18.26 -0.44
C GLU A 85 13.25 18.04 -0.42
N LEU A 86 12.77 16.84 -0.08
CA LEU A 86 11.33 16.54 -0.05
C LEU A 86 10.52 17.51 0.83
N PRO A 87 10.99 17.93 2.02
CA PRO A 87 10.29 18.93 2.83
C PRO A 87 10.17 20.31 2.17
N LEU A 88 11.04 20.62 1.20
CA LEU A 88 11.09 21.90 0.50
C LEU A 88 10.19 21.94 -0.74
N ALA A 89 9.59 20.81 -1.13
CA ALA A 89 8.82 20.61 -2.36
C ALA A 89 7.41 21.24 -2.32
N ILE A 90 7.34 22.54 -2.04
CA ILE A 90 6.11 23.32 -2.01
C ILE A 90 5.78 23.87 -3.41
N LEU A 91 6.80 24.35 -4.13
CA LEU A 91 6.66 24.95 -5.45
C LEU A 91 6.67 23.89 -6.56
N GLN A 92 5.83 24.08 -7.58
CA GLN A 92 5.74 23.17 -8.72
C GLN A 92 7.08 23.00 -9.44
N GLU A 93 7.87 24.06 -9.60
CA GLU A 93 9.20 24.00 -10.22
C GLU A 93 10.15 23.07 -9.45
N HIS A 94 10.08 23.09 -8.12
CA HIS A 94 10.89 22.20 -7.30
C HIS A 94 10.38 20.75 -7.33
N LYS A 95 9.07 20.54 -7.50
CA LYS A 95 8.50 19.21 -7.74
C LYS A 95 9.02 18.61 -9.04
N GLU A 96 9.05 19.40 -10.12
CA GLU A 96 9.58 18.98 -11.42
C GLU A 96 11.08 18.66 -11.34
N TYR A 97 11.86 19.50 -10.65
CA TYR A 97 13.25 19.24 -10.34
C TYR A 97 13.44 17.88 -9.64
N LEU A 98 12.65 17.59 -8.61
CA LEU A 98 12.74 16.31 -7.89
C LEU A 98 12.36 15.12 -8.77
N LEU A 99 11.36 15.25 -9.65
CA LEU A 99 11.02 14.19 -10.61
C LEU A 99 12.21 13.83 -11.51
N GLU A 100 12.93 14.83 -12.01
CA GLU A 100 14.14 14.61 -12.82
C GLU A 100 15.23 13.89 -12.02
N LYS A 101 15.42 14.24 -10.74
CA LYS A 101 16.39 13.58 -9.86
C LYS A 101 15.97 12.16 -9.52
N PHE A 102 14.68 11.88 -9.27
CA PHE A 102 14.19 10.51 -9.10
C PHE A 102 14.43 9.66 -10.35
N ASP A 103 14.18 10.22 -11.54
CA ASP A 103 14.45 9.54 -12.81
C ASP A 103 15.94 9.24 -13.03
N LEU A 104 16.83 10.07 -12.50
CA LEU A 104 18.28 9.81 -12.48
C LEU A 104 18.62 8.73 -11.44
N ALA A 105 18.10 8.85 -10.22
CA ALA A 105 18.39 7.95 -9.12
C ALA A 105 18.05 6.48 -9.44
N VAL A 106 16.88 6.24 -10.03
CA VAL A 106 16.46 4.89 -10.42
C VAL A 106 17.25 4.30 -11.59
N LYS A 107 17.93 5.15 -12.38
CA LYS A 107 18.85 4.70 -13.45
C LYS A 107 20.23 4.37 -12.89
N ASP A 108 20.72 5.15 -11.93
CA ASP A 108 22.02 4.94 -11.30
C ASP A 108 22.06 3.65 -10.50
N TYR A 109 20.99 3.39 -9.71
CA TYR A 109 20.95 2.24 -8.81
C TYR A 109 19.55 1.62 -8.76
N THR A 110 19.47 0.33 -9.08
CA THR A 110 18.22 -0.43 -8.96
C THR A 110 17.98 -0.82 -7.49
N SER A 111 17.48 0.12 -6.70
CA SER A 111 17.02 -0.11 -5.31
C SER A 111 15.50 -0.04 -5.21
N VAL A 112 14.91 -0.97 -4.46
CA VAL A 112 13.48 -0.98 -4.14
C VAL A 112 13.10 0.26 -3.33
N LYS A 113 13.95 0.70 -2.39
CA LYS A 113 13.68 1.86 -1.54
C LYS A 113 13.60 3.16 -2.34
N LEU A 114 14.48 3.33 -3.33
CA LEU A 114 14.42 4.48 -4.24
C LEU A 114 13.12 4.49 -5.07
N TRP A 115 12.73 3.32 -5.59
CA TRP A 115 11.45 3.20 -6.31
C TRP A 115 10.25 3.47 -5.40
N HIS A 116 10.29 2.99 -4.16
CA HIS A 116 9.24 3.22 -3.18
C HIS A 116 9.09 4.71 -2.84
N GLU A 117 10.18 5.40 -2.51
CA GLU A 117 10.19 6.85 -2.28
C GLU A 117 9.69 7.62 -3.52
N TYR A 118 10.10 7.21 -4.72
CA TYR A 118 9.62 7.84 -5.95
C TYR A 118 8.11 7.67 -6.13
N CYS A 119 7.58 6.46 -5.89
CA CYS A 119 6.14 6.21 -5.97
C CYS A 119 5.38 7.04 -4.93
N GLN A 120 5.87 7.09 -3.68
CA GLN A 120 5.28 7.89 -2.61
C GLN A 120 5.27 9.39 -2.94
N PHE A 121 6.36 9.91 -3.49
CA PHE A 121 6.45 11.30 -3.91
C PHE A 121 5.38 11.64 -4.96
N VAL A 122 5.20 10.81 -5.98
CA VAL A 122 4.20 11.06 -7.01
C VAL A 122 2.78 10.95 -6.44
N MET A 123 2.53 9.97 -5.56
CA MET A 123 1.22 9.81 -4.89
C MET A 123 0.83 11.02 -4.04
N ASN A 124 1.79 11.57 -3.30
CA ASN A 124 1.56 12.72 -2.42
C ASN A 124 1.31 14.03 -3.19
N ASN A 125 1.64 14.07 -4.49
CA ASN A 125 1.56 15.26 -5.34
C ASN A 125 0.53 15.10 -6.47
N ILE A 126 -0.54 14.33 -6.26
CA ILE A 126 -1.62 14.18 -7.23
C ILE A 126 -2.61 15.34 -7.09
N GLU A 127 -2.60 16.23 -8.08
CA GLU A 127 -3.53 17.37 -8.15
C GLU A 127 -4.48 17.25 -9.36
N SER A 128 -4.08 16.52 -10.40
CA SER A 128 -4.83 16.37 -11.64
C SER A 128 -4.95 14.91 -12.12
N PRO A 129 -5.92 14.61 -13.01
CA PRO A 129 -6.03 13.28 -13.61
C PRO A 129 -4.77 12.85 -14.40
N SER A 130 -3.99 13.81 -14.93
CA SER A 130 -2.71 13.50 -15.57
C SER A 130 -1.65 13.02 -14.58
N ASP A 131 -1.69 13.49 -13.34
CA ASP A 131 -0.75 13.04 -12.30
C ASP A 131 -1.07 11.62 -11.84
N ILE A 132 -2.35 11.22 -11.87
CA ILE A 132 -2.76 9.83 -11.66
C ILE A 132 -2.10 8.92 -12.71
N GLU A 133 -2.17 9.30 -13.99
CA GLU A 133 -1.56 8.51 -15.06
C GLU A 133 -0.03 8.50 -14.95
N ARG A 134 0.57 9.61 -14.49
CA ARG A 134 2.00 9.64 -14.17
C ARG A 134 2.36 8.66 -13.04
N ALA A 135 1.59 8.66 -11.95
CA ALA A 135 1.77 7.73 -10.83
C ALA A 135 1.72 6.28 -11.32
N ARG A 136 0.70 5.94 -12.13
CA ARG A 136 0.58 4.61 -12.75
C ARG A 136 1.80 4.23 -13.59
N SER A 137 2.26 5.16 -14.43
CA SER A 137 3.46 4.95 -15.25
C SER A 137 4.70 4.68 -14.39
N VAL A 138 4.86 5.41 -13.28
CA VAL A 138 5.96 5.20 -12.33
C VAL A 138 5.85 3.84 -11.64
N PHE A 139 4.66 3.43 -11.19
CA PHE A 139 4.43 2.11 -10.62
C PHE A 139 4.72 0.97 -11.60
N GLU A 140 4.29 1.09 -12.86
CA GLU A 140 4.57 0.08 -13.89
C GLU A 140 6.07 -0.04 -14.20
N ARG A 141 6.78 1.09 -14.22
CA ARG A 141 8.25 1.11 -14.31
C ARG A 141 8.89 0.45 -13.09
N ALA A 142 8.41 0.75 -11.88
CA ALA A 142 8.91 0.16 -10.64
C ALA A 142 8.70 -1.36 -10.62
N ILE A 143 7.52 -1.85 -10.99
CA ILE A 143 7.24 -3.29 -11.10
C ILE A 143 8.16 -3.96 -12.12
N THR A 144 8.40 -3.31 -13.25
CA THR A 144 9.30 -3.86 -14.28
C THR A 144 10.75 -3.92 -13.79
N ALA A 145 11.20 -2.93 -13.02
CA ALA A 145 12.57 -2.85 -12.53
C ALA A 145 12.83 -3.73 -11.30
N VAL A 146 11.94 -3.66 -10.30
CA VAL A 146 12.14 -4.25 -8.97
C VAL A 146 11.00 -5.14 -8.49
N GLY A 147 9.93 -5.30 -9.26
CA GLY A 147 8.77 -6.13 -8.89
C GLY A 147 9.06 -7.64 -8.79
N LEU A 148 10.22 -8.11 -9.26
CA LEU A 148 10.70 -9.48 -9.10
C LEU A 148 11.67 -9.65 -7.92
N ASN A 149 11.96 -8.58 -7.16
CA ASN A 149 12.82 -8.67 -5.99
C ASN A 149 12.13 -9.50 -4.90
N VAL A 150 12.76 -10.61 -4.50
CA VAL A 150 12.19 -11.60 -3.58
C VAL A 150 12.03 -11.06 -2.15
N ALA A 151 12.88 -10.11 -1.73
CA ALA A 151 12.90 -9.62 -0.35
C ALA A 151 11.97 -8.42 -0.13
N GLU A 152 12.00 -7.46 -1.06
CA GLU A 152 11.31 -6.18 -0.88
C GLU A 152 10.36 -5.84 -2.04
N GLY A 153 10.29 -6.67 -3.09
CA GLY A 153 9.46 -6.39 -4.27
C GLY A 153 7.97 -6.34 -3.97
N SER A 154 7.50 -7.04 -2.92
CA SER A 154 6.12 -6.98 -2.42
C SER A 154 5.69 -5.57 -2.05
N LEU A 155 6.59 -4.74 -1.49
CA LEU A 155 6.31 -3.35 -1.10
C LEU A 155 5.79 -2.52 -2.26
N ILE A 156 6.37 -2.69 -3.46
CA ILE A 156 5.95 -1.95 -4.66
C ILE A 156 4.58 -2.44 -5.14
N TRP A 157 4.34 -3.75 -5.11
CA TRP A 157 3.04 -4.30 -5.46
C TRP A 157 1.95 -3.85 -4.49
N ASP A 158 2.24 -3.83 -3.20
CA ASP A 158 1.31 -3.43 -2.14
C ASP A 158 0.96 -1.96 -2.28
N GLY A 159 1.96 -1.08 -2.42
CA GLY A 159 1.76 0.34 -2.69
C GLY A 159 0.94 0.60 -3.96
N TYR A 160 1.16 -0.17 -5.04
CA TYR A 160 0.38 0.03 -6.26
C TYR A 160 -1.09 -0.39 -6.09
N ARG A 161 -1.35 -1.47 -5.35
CA ARG A 161 -2.73 -1.90 -5.06
C ARG A 161 -3.45 -0.90 -4.17
N GLU A 162 -2.81 -0.45 -3.10
CA GLU A 162 -3.35 0.56 -2.20
C GLU A 162 -3.70 1.85 -2.96
N PHE A 163 -2.82 2.28 -3.86
CA PHE A 163 -3.06 3.43 -4.72
C PHE A 163 -4.31 3.28 -5.60
N GLU A 164 -4.44 2.16 -6.33
CA GLU A 164 -5.61 1.94 -7.20
C GLU A 164 -6.89 1.69 -6.39
N MET A 165 -6.79 1.09 -5.18
CA MET A 165 -7.93 0.95 -4.26
C MET A 165 -8.40 2.30 -3.74
N ALA A 166 -7.49 3.21 -3.35
CA ALA A 166 -7.86 4.55 -2.92
C ALA A 166 -8.59 5.35 -4.02
N ILE A 167 -8.20 5.16 -5.29
CA ILE A 167 -8.92 5.75 -6.43
C ILE A 167 -10.32 5.15 -6.55
N LEU A 168 -10.46 3.83 -6.41
CA LEU A 168 -11.77 3.18 -6.44
C LEU A 168 -12.70 3.73 -5.36
N ASP A 169 -12.21 3.84 -4.13
CA ASP A 169 -12.97 4.38 -3.00
C ASP A 169 -13.44 5.82 -3.29
N SER A 170 -12.55 6.65 -3.87
CA SER A 170 -12.91 8.01 -4.29
C SER A 170 -14.03 8.03 -5.34
N TYR A 171 -14.03 7.08 -6.28
CA TYR A 171 -15.07 6.98 -7.31
C TYR A 171 -16.39 6.48 -6.74
N GLN A 172 -16.36 5.53 -5.80
CA GLN A 172 -17.55 5.03 -5.13
C GLN A 172 -18.24 6.13 -4.29
N GLN A 173 -17.46 6.90 -3.53
CA GLN A 173 -17.99 8.04 -2.76
C GLN A 173 -18.66 9.09 -3.66
N LEU A 174 -18.04 9.40 -4.81
CA LEU A 174 -18.61 10.33 -5.79
C LEU A 174 -19.88 9.77 -6.45
N HIS A 175 -19.93 8.47 -6.74
CA HIS A 175 -21.11 7.80 -7.28
C HIS A 175 -22.31 7.88 -6.31
N GLU A 176 -22.07 7.66 -5.02
CA GLU A 176 -23.09 7.79 -3.96
C GLU A 176 -23.59 9.24 -3.80
N SER A 177 -22.77 10.23 -4.13
CA SER A 177 -23.11 11.67 -4.01
C SER A 177 -24.01 12.21 -5.13
N GLY A 178 -24.33 11.40 -6.16
CA GLY A 178 -25.39 11.69 -7.13
C GLY A 178 -24.97 12.08 -8.54
N ASP A 179 -23.66 12.05 -8.88
CA ASP A 179 -23.19 12.28 -10.25
C ASP A 179 -23.06 10.94 -11.00
N THR A 180 -24.15 10.54 -11.67
CA THR A 180 -24.38 9.14 -12.09
C THR A 180 -23.96 8.84 -13.53
N ILE A 181 -23.78 9.85 -14.38
CA ILE A 181 -23.58 9.60 -15.82
C ILE A 181 -22.12 9.27 -16.11
N GLY A 182 -21.84 8.00 -16.41
CA GLY A 182 -20.52 7.50 -16.79
C GLY A 182 -19.59 7.16 -15.62
N MET A 183 -20.07 7.29 -14.39
CA MET A 183 -19.28 6.96 -13.19
C MET A 183 -19.23 5.45 -12.93
N GLU A 184 -20.31 4.73 -13.18
CA GLU A 184 -20.36 3.26 -13.12
C GLU A 184 -19.29 2.61 -14.00
N ALA A 185 -19.16 3.08 -15.25
CA ALA A 185 -18.11 2.61 -16.16
C ALA A 185 -16.68 2.90 -15.63
N LYS A 186 -16.47 4.03 -14.93
CA LYS A 186 -15.17 4.34 -14.31
C LYS A 186 -14.86 3.41 -13.15
N VAL A 187 -15.87 3.10 -12.34
CA VAL A 187 -15.76 2.13 -11.24
C VAL A 187 -15.41 0.74 -11.78
N ASP A 188 -16.11 0.27 -12.81
CA ASP A 188 -15.84 -1.03 -13.43
C ASP A 188 -14.42 -1.11 -14.02
N MET A 189 -14.00 -0.08 -14.76
CA MET A 189 -12.63 0.00 -15.28
C MET A 189 -11.58 -0.05 -14.16
N GLN A 190 -11.88 0.56 -13.02
CA GLN A 190 -10.98 0.59 -11.88
C GLN A 190 -10.90 -0.77 -11.18
N ILE A 191 -12.03 -1.48 -11.04
CA ILE A 191 -12.08 -2.86 -10.53
C ILE A 191 -11.26 -3.79 -11.43
N ASP A 192 -11.43 -3.70 -12.76
CA ASP A 192 -10.69 -4.51 -13.71
C ASP A 192 -9.17 -4.30 -13.60
N ARG A 193 -8.73 -3.05 -13.38
CA ARG A 193 -7.31 -2.73 -13.14
C ARG A 193 -6.80 -3.41 -11.89
N ILE A 194 -7.49 -3.27 -10.77
CA ILE A 194 -7.09 -3.89 -9.49
C ILE A 194 -7.02 -5.42 -9.64
N GLN A 195 -8.02 -6.04 -10.28
CA GLN A 195 -7.99 -7.48 -10.54
C GLN A 195 -6.82 -7.90 -11.43
N SER A 196 -6.46 -7.09 -12.42
CA SER A 196 -5.30 -7.35 -13.29
C SER A 196 -3.99 -7.32 -12.50
N LEU A 197 -3.85 -6.41 -11.53
CA LEU A 197 -2.69 -6.34 -10.64
C LEU A 197 -2.57 -7.56 -9.76
N PHE A 198 -3.65 -7.99 -9.11
CA PHE A 198 -3.67 -9.22 -8.31
C PHE A 198 -3.27 -10.44 -9.14
N LYS A 199 -3.83 -10.60 -10.35
CA LYS A 199 -3.50 -11.72 -11.25
C LYS A 199 -2.01 -11.72 -11.63
N ARG A 200 -1.44 -10.54 -11.91
CA ARG A 200 -0.01 -10.39 -12.21
C ARG A 200 0.85 -10.75 -11.02
N GLN A 201 0.56 -10.21 -9.84
CA GLN A 201 1.33 -10.49 -8.62
C GLN A 201 1.31 -11.97 -8.25
N LEU A 202 0.15 -12.63 -8.32
CA LEU A 202 0.02 -14.07 -8.06
C LEU A 202 0.76 -14.95 -9.08
N SER A 203 1.08 -14.39 -10.25
CA SER A 203 1.91 -15.07 -11.26
C SER A 203 3.41 -14.90 -11.00
N VAL A 204 3.81 -14.00 -10.10
CA VAL A 204 5.21 -13.81 -9.70
C VAL A 204 5.52 -14.70 -8.50
N PRO A 205 6.61 -15.49 -8.52
CA PRO A 205 6.99 -16.34 -7.40
C PRO A 205 7.65 -15.56 -6.25
N LEU A 206 7.00 -14.50 -5.72
CA LEU A 206 7.42 -13.76 -4.52
C LEU A 206 7.03 -14.51 -3.23
N LEU A 207 7.19 -15.82 -3.23
CA LEU A 207 6.48 -16.79 -2.40
C LEU A 207 6.74 -16.68 -0.88
N VAL A 208 7.63 -15.81 -0.41
CA VAL A 208 7.95 -15.70 1.03
C VAL A 208 6.83 -14.97 1.79
N ASP A 209 6.29 -13.87 1.26
CA ASP A 209 5.24 -13.10 1.94
C ASP A 209 3.85 -13.71 1.80
N PHE A 210 3.57 -14.41 0.68
CA PHE A 210 2.30 -15.11 0.47
C PHE A 210 2.09 -16.25 1.48
N TYR A 211 3.15 -16.95 1.87
CA TYR A 211 3.04 -17.98 2.93
C TYR A 211 2.96 -17.34 4.33
N ALA A 212 3.62 -16.20 4.57
CA ALA A 212 3.56 -15.53 5.87
C ALA A 212 2.18 -14.89 6.14
N ASN A 213 1.63 -14.17 5.16
CA ASN A 213 0.36 -13.43 5.31
C ASN A 213 -0.87 -14.23 4.84
N GLY A 214 -0.70 -15.10 3.84
CA GLY A 214 -1.78 -15.95 3.33
C GLY A 214 -2.24 -17.02 4.31
N ILE A 215 -1.35 -17.49 5.22
CA ILE A 215 -1.78 -18.37 6.32
C ILE A 215 -2.74 -17.64 7.25
N SER A 216 -2.54 -16.34 7.55
CA SER A 216 -3.51 -15.59 8.36
C SER A 216 -4.86 -15.52 7.68
N VAL A 217 -4.91 -15.12 6.40
CA VAL A 217 -6.19 -15.01 5.66
C VAL A 217 -6.90 -16.36 5.54
N VAL A 218 -6.15 -17.46 5.33
CA VAL A 218 -6.72 -18.82 5.29
C VAL A 218 -7.18 -19.26 6.68
N VAL A 219 -6.45 -18.92 7.74
CA VAL A 219 -6.81 -19.23 9.13
C VAL A 219 -8.03 -18.43 9.56
N ASP A 220 -8.10 -17.14 9.24
CA ASP A 220 -9.24 -16.25 9.51
C ASP A 220 -10.47 -16.69 8.70
N PHE A 221 -10.30 -17.05 7.42
CA PHE A 221 -11.39 -17.62 6.60
C PHE A 221 -11.89 -18.96 7.14
N TYR A 222 -11.00 -19.83 7.63
CA TYR A 222 -11.42 -21.07 8.29
C TYR A 222 -12.06 -20.83 9.66
N ALA A 223 -11.57 -19.86 10.44
CA ALA A 223 -12.10 -19.50 11.74
C ALA A 223 -13.50 -18.87 11.62
N ASP A 224 -13.68 -17.92 10.71
CA ASP A 224 -14.96 -17.27 10.44
C ASP A 224 -15.92 -18.19 9.68
N GLY A 225 -15.42 -19.00 8.75
CA GLY A 225 -16.23 -20.01 8.06
C GLY A 225 -16.75 -21.08 9.01
N THR A 226 -15.93 -21.50 10.00
CA THR A 226 -16.39 -22.44 11.03
C THR A 226 -17.30 -21.78 12.04
N SER A 227 -17.14 -20.50 12.38
CA SER A 227 -18.10 -19.80 13.25
C SER A 227 -19.47 -19.69 12.60
N VAL A 228 -19.55 -19.36 11.31
CA VAL A 228 -20.82 -19.31 10.56
C VAL A 228 -21.47 -20.69 10.45
N VAL A 229 -20.70 -21.76 10.23
CA VAL A 229 -21.23 -23.13 10.18
C VAL A 229 -21.67 -23.61 11.56
N VAL A 230 -20.91 -23.28 12.62
CA VAL A 230 -21.26 -23.62 14.01
C VAL A 230 -22.48 -22.84 14.46
N ASP A 231 -22.60 -21.55 14.14
CA ASP A 231 -23.76 -20.72 14.41
C ASP A 231 -24.98 -21.17 13.61
N PHE A 232 -24.80 -21.64 12.37
CA PHE A 232 -25.87 -22.22 11.57
C PHE A 232 -26.38 -23.54 12.16
N TYR A 233 -25.49 -24.39 12.67
CA TYR A 233 -25.89 -25.63 13.35
C TYR A 233 -26.48 -25.36 14.75
N ALA A 234 -25.94 -24.41 15.50
CA ALA A 234 -26.43 -24.03 16.83
C ALA A 234 -27.80 -23.34 16.76
N ASN A 235 -28.00 -22.40 15.83
CA ASN A 235 -29.28 -21.72 15.63
C ASN A 235 -30.26 -22.56 14.81
N GLY A 236 -29.79 -23.39 13.87
CA GLY A 236 -30.63 -24.30 13.09
C GLY A 236 -31.21 -25.43 13.94
N THR A 237 -30.44 -25.94 14.91
CA THR A 237 -30.96 -26.93 15.86
C THR A 237 -31.91 -26.32 16.87
N SER A 238 -31.77 -25.05 17.26
CA SER A 238 -32.77 -24.39 18.12
C SER A 238 -34.12 -24.24 17.39
N VAL A 239 -34.12 -23.90 16.10
CA VAL A 239 -35.35 -23.83 15.29
C VAL A 239 -36.00 -25.20 15.12
N VAL A 240 -35.21 -26.26 14.92
CA VAL A 240 -35.74 -27.64 14.80
C VAL A 240 -36.25 -28.15 16.16
N VAL A 241 -35.57 -27.83 17.26
CA VAL A 241 -36.00 -28.20 18.62
C VAL A 241 -37.22 -27.39 19.05
N ASP A 242 -37.32 -26.11 18.70
CA ASP A 242 -38.50 -25.27 18.94
C ASP A 242 -39.68 -25.69 18.07
N PHE A 243 -39.43 -26.18 16.85
CA PHE A 243 -40.45 -26.77 15.97
C PHE A 243 -40.98 -28.09 16.52
N TYR A 244 -40.12 -28.96 17.08
CA TYR A 244 -40.55 -30.19 17.73
C TYR A 244 -41.19 -29.96 19.12
N ALA A 245 -40.75 -28.92 19.85
CA ALA A 245 -41.29 -28.57 21.16
C ALA A 245 -42.64 -27.84 21.07
N ASN A 246 -42.87 -27.02 20.03
CA ASN A 246 -44.11 -26.26 19.83
C ASN A 246 -45.05 -26.84 18.76
N GLY A 247 -44.61 -27.84 17.98
CA GLY A 247 -45.32 -28.37 16.81
C GLY A 247 -46.10 -29.67 17.02
N ALA A 248 -46.75 -29.85 18.18
CA ALA A 248 -47.67 -30.99 18.39
C ALA A 248 -49.00 -30.89 17.61
N CYS A 249 -49.18 -29.89 16.74
CA CYS A 249 -50.36 -29.76 15.89
C CYS A 249 -49.94 -29.15 14.55
N VAL A 250 -49.99 -29.93 13.46
CA VAL A 250 -50.51 -29.58 12.11
C VAL A 250 -50.10 -30.69 11.14
N GLU A 251 -51.06 -31.13 10.33
CA GLU A 251 -51.07 -32.36 9.54
C GLU A 251 -49.97 -32.43 8.46
N PHE A 252 -49.30 -33.59 8.44
CA PHE A 252 -48.23 -34.00 7.53
C PHE A 252 -48.82 -34.33 6.14
N ASN A 253 -48.80 -33.41 5.18
CA ASN A 253 -48.88 -33.79 3.75
C ASN A 253 -48.37 -32.73 2.75
N GLU A 254 -48.38 -31.44 3.10
CA GLU A 254 -47.97 -30.39 2.15
C GLU A 254 -46.46 -30.01 2.22
N LEU A 255 -45.76 -30.36 3.31
CA LEU A 255 -44.34 -30.01 3.50
C LEU A 255 -43.36 -30.99 2.82
N TRP A 256 -43.81 -32.19 2.45
CA TRP A 256 -42.95 -33.19 1.79
C TRP A 256 -42.57 -32.78 0.36
N TYR A 257 -43.49 -32.10 -0.35
CA TYR A 257 -43.23 -31.63 -1.72
C TYR A 257 -42.26 -30.44 -1.78
N LEU A 258 -42.27 -29.58 -0.77
CA LEU A 258 -41.32 -28.46 -0.66
C LEU A 258 -39.89 -28.93 -0.33
N LEU A 259 -39.76 -30.01 0.45
CA LEU A 259 -38.46 -30.59 0.81
C LEU A 259 -37.78 -31.30 -0.38
N ILE A 260 -38.57 -31.90 -1.28
CA ILE A 260 -38.07 -32.47 -2.55
C ILE A 260 -37.72 -31.38 -3.55
N ALA A 261 -38.47 -30.27 -3.60
CA ALA A 261 -38.17 -29.14 -4.48
C ALA A 261 -36.90 -28.38 -4.08
N PHE A 262 -36.53 -28.38 -2.80
CA PHE A 262 -35.34 -27.67 -2.30
C PHE A 262 -34.02 -28.46 -2.49
N PHE A 263 -34.09 -29.79 -2.64
CA PHE A 263 -32.94 -30.69 -2.83
C PHE A 263 -32.87 -31.24 -4.26
N GLU A 264 -32.92 -30.37 -5.27
CA GLU A 264 -32.79 -30.73 -6.69
C GLU A 264 -31.38 -31.27 -7.04
N ILE A 265 -31.02 -32.43 -6.49
CA ILE A 265 -29.95 -33.31 -6.98
C ILE A 265 -30.66 -34.36 -7.84
N LYS A 266 -30.55 -34.24 -9.17
CA LYS A 266 -31.03 -35.25 -10.12
C LYS A 266 -30.47 -36.64 -9.75
N PRO A 267 -31.30 -37.64 -9.41
CA PRO A 267 -30.81 -38.99 -9.26
C PRO A 267 -30.90 -39.73 -10.59
N VAL A 268 -29.74 -40.16 -11.08
CA VAL A 268 -29.60 -41.28 -12.03
C VAL A 268 -29.90 -42.56 -11.23
N ILE A 269 -31.00 -43.27 -11.53
CA ILE A 269 -31.24 -44.74 -11.46
C ILE A 269 -32.78 -45.02 -11.54
N PRO A 270 -33.26 -46.08 -12.23
CA PRO A 270 -34.66 -46.22 -12.65
C PRO A 270 -35.62 -46.80 -11.59
N PHE A 271 -36.88 -46.50 -11.85
CA PHE A 271 -38.07 -46.61 -11.00
C PHE A 271 -38.77 -47.98 -11.19
N GLU A 272 -38.41 -49.05 -10.45
CA GLU A 272 -39.21 -50.30 -10.49
C GLU A 272 -39.43 -51.02 -9.15
N HIS A 273 -38.90 -50.55 -8.01
CA HIS A 273 -38.98 -51.34 -6.75
C HIS A 273 -39.93 -50.84 -5.65
N PHE A 274 -40.90 -49.97 -5.96
CA PHE A 274 -41.85 -49.43 -4.96
C PHE A 274 -43.33 -49.85 -5.17
N SER A 275 -43.60 -50.93 -5.92
CA SER A 275 -44.99 -51.43 -6.11
C SER A 275 -45.50 -52.35 -4.98
N ILE A 276 -44.66 -52.74 -4.01
CA ILE A 276 -45.04 -53.84 -3.08
C ILE A 276 -45.63 -53.35 -1.75
N CYS A 277 -45.38 -52.11 -1.30
CA CYS A 277 -45.87 -51.68 0.02
C CYS A 277 -47.23 -50.97 0.04
N TRP A 278 -47.82 -50.60 -1.11
CA TRP A 278 -49.09 -49.86 -1.13
C TRP A 278 -50.34 -50.72 -0.86
N LYS A 279 -50.24 -52.06 -0.93
CA LYS A 279 -51.40 -52.95 -0.79
C LYS A 279 -51.78 -53.36 0.64
N SER A 280 -51.05 -52.93 1.66
CA SER A 280 -51.30 -53.39 3.05
C SER A 280 -52.01 -52.40 3.98
N ILE A 281 -52.23 -51.13 3.58
CA ILE A 281 -52.71 -50.09 4.50
C ILE A 281 -54.07 -49.49 4.10
N SER A 282 -54.63 -49.79 2.92
CA SER A 282 -55.98 -49.35 2.52
C SER A 282 -57.13 -50.25 3.02
N GLY A 283 -56.96 -50.91 4.17
CA GLY A 283 -57.93 -51.87 4.69
C GLY A 283 -58.20 -51.73 6.18
N LYS A 284 -58.93 -50.68 6.59
CA LYS A 284 -60.07 -50.75 7.52
C LYS A 284 -60.63 -49.36 7.83
N THR A 285 -61.78 -49.09 7.22
CA THR A 285 -62.81 -48.15 7.64
C THR A 285 -63.56 -48.71 8.85
N LEU A 286 -63.59 -47.96 9.96
CA LEU A 286 -64.75 -47.53 10.75
C LEU A 286 -64.27 -46.88 12.05
#